data_AF-A0A919I690-F1
#
_entry.id   AF-A0A919I690-F1
#
_cell.length_a   1.000
_cell.length_b   1.000
_cell.length_c   1.000
_cell.angle_alpha   90.00
_cell.angle_beta   90.00
_cell.angle_gamma   90.00
#
_symmetry.space_group_name_H-M   'P 1'
#
loop_
_entity.id
_entity.type
_entity.pdbx_description
1 polymer ?
#
loop_
_entity_poly.entity_id
_entity_poly.type
_entity_poly.pdbx_seq_one_letter_code
_entity_poly.pdbx_strand_id
1 'polypeptide(L)'
;MPNITAIEPAAIVASENPIVLTLSTASHTTPTNAINTFTVNALLHNNDSVQITLSPDLNNYSLKIWAKDFPNQENYMLTQKVVNVSGSTLISPTTLQQIASSLAQCLQNDLVISKNYYVGSSGSTVTMISKQQSSRFSIGSSQVTILNPSGIPTSTGITHTQVSAGADQYSGSLFSDYTLYADVYTDFFNTYGIGETITTSGFQRITGLELPYSVDNTHKFNFSNICKSLLSIDLPDFTQYSTIDNNYLKPFFFSYGENYALVPGTSTKKKNEKGRTGIKWVLNGALDYSNANKMFDYTGATVSGKIVNTKFLTNSPQIKNTSRSAKEILYVIVPHNLTPSTLSFFADIKFWDGSTSNNNSLHTITASTGGVYMVNASYSKLNLASFETAKKIKQVDFSLRYSGTTKYSQVKSFHYEYSINPDHFGVCFQNKLGTFDTIDFNGLRESTIDRVVSTYSTPLAINTDGSFRTGFKSSANYGTQTTKKIIVDTGWINQATFDWLMELMSSNLIYSYSTEINNYLKLDNFKYDKTNQDGQYNIEVTFIQTLFENNVAV
;
A
#
# COMPACT_ATOMS: atom_id res chain seq x y z
N MET A 1 -10.17 15.84 -26.00
CA MET A 1 -9.76 14.44 -25.77
C MET A 1 -10.58 13.89 -24.62
N PRO A 2 -10.94 12.60 -24.58
CA PRO A 2 -11.62 12.04 -23.42
C PRO A 2 -10.80 12.29 -22.16
N ASN A 3 -11.44 12.85 -21.14
CA ASN A 3 -10.81 13.13 -19.85
C ASN A 3 -10.74 11.84 -19.02
N ILE A 4 -9.56 11.49 -18.52
CA ILE A 4 -9.44 10.53 -17.42
C ILE A 4 -9.91 11.25 -16.15
N THR A 5 -10.83 10.64 -15.42
CA THR A 5 -11.18 11.07 -14.07
C THR A 5 -10.24 10.39 -13.08
N ALA A 6 -9.62 11.18 -12.20
CA ALA A 6 -8.74 10.69 -11.15
C ALA A 6 -9.32 10.98 -9.76
N ILE A 7 -9.36 9.96 -8.91
CA ILE A 7 -9.60 10.11 -7.47
C ILE A 7 -8.24 9.97 -6.79
N GLU A 8 -7.75 11.08 -6.25
CA GLU A 8 -6.43 11.19 -5.63
C GLU A 8 -6.45 10.75 -4.16
N PRO A 9 -5.30 10.31 -3.62
CA PRO A 9 -5.16 10.15 -2.17
C PRO A 9 -5.27 11.50 -1.44
N ALA A 10 -5.46 11.41 -0.12
CA ALA A 10 -5.45 12.58 0.77
C ALA A 10 -4.12 13.35 0.65
N ALA A 11 -4.14 14.63 1.04
CA ALA A 11 -2.96 15.50 0.98
C ALA A 11 -1.78 14.98 1.79
N ILE A 12 -2.06 14.29 2.90
CA ILE A 12 -1.07 13.75 3.83
C ILE A 12 -1.52 12.34 4.23
N VAL A 13 -0.67 11.35 3.94
CA VAL A 13 -0.98 9.92 4.08
C VAL A 13 0.08 9.17 4.88
N ALA A 14 -0.34 8.11 5.56
CA ALA A 14 0.53 7.13 6.21
C ALA A 14 0.96 6.07 5.18
N SER A 15 2.24 5.69 5.21
CA SER A 15 2.85 4.78 4.23
C SER A 15 2.44 3.31 4.37
N GLU A 16 2.11 2.87 5.58
CA GLU A 16 1.68 1.48 5.85
C GLU A 16 0.20 1.24 5.52
N ASN A 17 -0.57 2.29 5.25
CA ASN A 17 -1.96 2.18 4.78
C ASN A 17 -2.02 2.28 3.25
N PRO A 18 -3.08 1.77 2.60
CA PRO A 18 -3.24 1.89 1.15
C PRO A 18 -3.15 3.35 0.66
N ILE A 19 -2.27 3.61 -0.30
CA ILE A 19 -2.14 4.88 -1.03
C ILE A 19 -2.63 4.61 -2.44
N VAL A 20 -3.91 4.85 -2.68
CA VAL A 20 -4.58 4.45 -3.91
C VAL A 20 -4.89 5.65 -4.80
N LEU A 21 -4.39 5.60 -6.03
CA LEU A 21 -4.87 6.45 -7.13
C LEU A 21 -5.91 5.64 -7.91
N THR A 22 -7.13 6.16 -8.02
CA THR A 22 -8.18 5.52 -8.84
C THR A 22 -8.39 6.29 -10.14
N LEU A 23 -8.30 5.59 -11.27
CA LEU A 23 -8.47 6.17 -12.60
C LEU A 23 -9.67 5.53 -13.33
N SER A 24 -10.41 6.37 -14.05
CA SER A 24 -11.51 5.95 -14.94
C SER A 24 -11.45 6.70 -16.26
N THR A 25 -11.68 5.99 -17.37
CA THR A 25 -11.69 6.57 -18.72
C THR A 25 -13.03 7.23 -19.02
N ALA A 26 -13.09 8.16 -19.97
CA ALA A 26 -14.35 8.81 -20.32
C ALA A 26 -15.32 7.85 -21.03
N SER A 27 -16.62 8.08 -20.83
CA SER A 27 -17.67 7.48 -21.67
C SER A 27 -17.76 8.22 -23.00
N HIS A 28 -17.88 7.52 -24.12
CA HIS A 28 -17.93 8.14 -25.45
C HIS A 28 -19.26 8.04 -26.19
N THR A 29 -20.07 7.01 -25.93
CA THR A 29 -21.26 6.72 -26.73
C THR A 29 -22.35 6.03 -25.91
N THR A 30 -23.60 6.11 -26.39
CA THR A 30 -24.67 5.22 -25.95
C THR A 30 -24.29 3.79 -26.36
N PRO A 31 -24.01 2.88 -25.42
CA PRO A 31 -23.51 1.56 -25.77
C PRO A 31 -24.62 0.73 -26.43
N THR A 32 -24.29 0.04 -27.52
CA THR A 32 -25.23 -0.78 -28.29
C THR A 32 -24.71 -2.20 -28.47
N ASN A 33 -25.61 -3.18 -28.46
CA ASN A 33 -25.28 -4.56 -28.82
C ASN A 33 -25.09 -4.66 -30.34
N ALA A 34 -24.16 -5.50 -30.77
CA ALA A 34 -24.05 -5.88 -32.17
C ALA A 34 -25.22 -6.81 -32.55
N ILE A 35 -25.90 -6.49 -33.65
CA ILE A 35 -27.03 -7.28 -34.16
C ILE A 35 -26.72 -7.69 -35.59
N ASN A 36 -26.67 -9.00 -35.83
CA ASN A 36 -26.42 -9.59 -37.14
C ASN A 36 -27.60 -10.49 -37.51
N THR A 37 -27.99 -10.49 -38.79
CA THR A 37 -29.03 -11.38 -39.30
C THR A 37 -28.53 -12.21 -40.47
N PHE A 38 -29.00 -13.45 -40.55
CA PHE A 38 -28.84 -14.33 -41.70
C PHE A 38 -30.23 -14.65 -42.24
N THR A 39 -30.51 -14.23 -43.47
CA THR A 39 -31.80 -14.46 -44.13
C THR A 39 -31.66 -15.55 -45.17
N VAL A 40 -32.48 -16.60 -45.06
CA VAL A 40 -32.58 -17.68 -46.04
C VAL A 40 -33.57 -17.24 -47.13
N ASN A 41 -33.04 -16.89 -48.30
CA ASN A 41 -33.81 -16.34 -49.43
C ASN A 41 -34.18 -17.39 -50.48
N ALA A 42 -33.52 -18.55 -50.47
CA ALA A 42 -33.79 -19.64 -51.39
C ALA A 42 -33.49 -21.00 -50.76
N LEU A 43 -33.98 -22.05 -51.41
CA LEU A 43 -33.64 -23.43 -51.07
C LEU A 43 -32.15 -23.68 -51.29
N LEU A 44 -31.52 -24.40 -50.35
CA LEU A 44 -30.08 -24.67 -50.36
C LEU A 44 -29.77 -26.01 -51.03
N HIS A 45 -28.69 -26.06 -51.80
CA HIS A 45 -28.16 -27.28 -52.35
C HIS A 45 -27.29 -28.01 -51.32
N ASN A 46 -27.15 -29.32 -51.50
CA ASN A 46 -26.20 -30.10 -50.73
C ASN A 46 -24.79 -29.54 -50.91
N ASN A 47 -24.07 -29.31 -49.81
CA ASN A 47 -22.77 -28.65 -49.71
C ASN A 47 -22.74 -27.12 -49.90
N ASP A 48 -23.88 -26.43 -49.90
CA ASP A 48 -23.85 -24.98 -49.63
C ASP A 48 -23.27 -24.75 -48.23
N SER A 49 -22.55 -23.65 -48.00
CA SER A 49 -21.98 -23.37 -46.67
C SER A 49 -21.98 -21.91 -46.29
N VAL A 50 -22.01 -21.67 -44.98
CA VAL A 50 -21.80 -20.35 -44.36
C VAL A 50 -20.58 -20.48 -43.46
N GLN A 51 -19.59 -19.62 -43.70
CA GLN A 51 -18.41 -19.48 -42.86
C GLN A 51 -18.44 -18.12 -42.18
N ILE A 52 -18.27 -18.10 -40.85
CA ILE A 52 -18.22 -16.89 -40.02
C ILE A 52 -16.83 -16.83 -39.38
N THR A 53 -16.15 -15.70 -39.52
CA THR A 53 -14.84 -15.45 -38.90
C THR A 53 -14.94 -14.28 -37.93
N LEU A 54 -14.79 -14.54 -36.63
CA LEU A 54 -14.87 -13.52 -35.59
C LEU A 54 -13.60 -12.66 -35.56
N SER A 55 -13.68 -11.52 -34.88
CA SER A 55 -12.57 -10.57 -34.75
C SER A 55 -11.34 -11.21 -34.06
N PRO A 56 -10.13 -10.66 -34.27
CA PRO A 56 -8.92 -11.14 -33.61
C PRO A 56 -9.02 -11.21 -32.08
N ASP A 57 -9.76 -10.27 -31.49
CA ASP A 57 -10.02 -10.18 -30.04
C ASP A 57 -10.93 -11.32 -29.51
N LEU A 58 -11.51 -12.11 -30.41
CA LEU A 58 -12.27 -13.35 -30.13
C LEU A 58 -11.50 -14.59 -30.65
N ASN A 59 -10.17 -14.55 -30.59
CA ASN A 59 -9.23 -15.63 -30.95
C ASN A 59 -9.19 -16.02 -32.43
N ASN A 60 -9.55 -15.12 -33.36
CA ASN A 60 -9.66 -15.46 -34.80
C ASN A 60 -10.51 -16.73 -35.04
N TYR A 61 -11.59 -16.90 -34.26
CA TYR A 61 -12.45 -18.06 -34.37
C TYR A 61 -13.14 -18.12 -35.74
N SER A 62 -13.07 -19.26 -36.42
CA SER A 62 -13.77 -19.48 -37.70
C SER A 62 -14.68 -20.71 -37.61
N LEU A 63 -15.97 -20.51 -37.85
CA LEU A 63 -16.99 -21.55 -37.87
C LEU A 63 -17.47 -21.73 -39.31
N LYS A 64 -17.55 -22.97 -39.79
CA LYS A 64 -18.11 -23.30 -41.11
C LYS A 64 -19.24 -24.33 -40.98
N ILE A 65 -20.44 -23.92 -41.38
CA ILE A 65 -21.66 -24.73 -41.33
C ILE A 65 -22.02 -25.13 -42.77
N TRP A 66 -22.33 -26.40 -42.99
CA TRP A 66 -22.71 -26.91 -44.31
C TRP A 66 -24.17 -27.33 -44.36
N ALA A 67 -24.82 -27.09 -45.50
CA ALA A 67 -26.10 -27.69 -45.82
C ALA A 67 -25.88 -29.16 -46.22
N LYS A 68 -26.53 -30.10 -45.53
CA LYS A 68 -26.49 -31.53 -45.88
C LYS A 68 -27.87 -32.14 -46.02
N ASP A 69 -28.03 -33.01 -47.02
CA ASP A 69 -29.26 -33.78 -47.23
C ASP A 69 -29.48 -34.79 -46.07
N PHE A 70 -28.39 -35.26 -45.44
CA PHE A 70 -28.40 -36.13 -44.27
C PHE A 70 -27.74 -35.40 -43.08
N PRO A 71 -28.50 -34.65 -42.26
CA PRO A 71 -27.95 -33.77 -41.24
C PRO A 71 -27.50 -34.55 -39.99
N ASN A 72 -26.23 -34.39 -39.60
CA ASN A 72 -25.82 -34.56 -38.20
C ASN A 72 -25.93 -33.18 -37.52
N GLN A 73 -26.76 -33.02 -36.51
CA GLN A 73 -27.19 -31.69 -36.02
C GLN A 73 -26.09 -30.87 -35.31
N GLU A 74 -24.89 -31.41 -35.15
CA GLU A 74 -23.79 -30.70 -34.49
C GLU A 74 -23.17 -29.59 -35.36
N ASN A 75 -23.07 -29.77 -36.69
CA ASN A 75 -22.38 -28.83 -37.60
C ASN A 75 -23.05 -28.67 -38.98
N TYR A 76 -24.27 -29.19 -39.16
CA TYR A 76 -24.94 -29.23 -40.45
C TYR A 76 -26.36 -28.65 -40.39
N MET A 77 -26.65 -27.73 -41.31
CA MET A 77 -28.01 -27.20 -41.52
C MET A 77 -28.74 -28.00 -42.62
N LEU A 78 -30.06 -27.85 -42.68
CA LEU A 78 -30.90 -28.55 -43.66
C LEU A 78 -30.70 -27.99 -45.08
N THR A 79 -30.75 -28.86 -46.10
CA THR A 79 -30.82 -28.47 -47.51
C THR A 79 -32.28 -28.44 -47.98
N GLN A 80 -32.48 -28.20 -49.28
CA GLN A 80 -33.76 -28.31 -49.98
C GLN A 80 -34.45 -29.68 -49.87
N LYS A 81 -33.72 -30.76 -49.55
CA LYS A 81 -34.28 -32.10 -49.37
C LYS A 81 -33.61 -32.82 -48.20
N VAL A 82 -34.40 -33.48 -47.37
CA VAL A 82 -33.87 -34.32 -46.28
C VAL A 82 -33.96 -35.77 -46.71
N VAL A 83 -32.88 -36.53 -46.60
CA VAL A 83 -32.83 -37.96 -46.86
C VAL A 83 -32.53 -38.73 -45.57
N ASN A 84 -32.91 -40.01 -45.51
CA ASN A 84 -32.50 -40.92 -44.44
C ASN A 84 -31.13 -41.57 -44.74
N VAL A 85 -30.67 -42.46 -43.85
CA VAL A 85 -29.36 -43.13 -43.99
C VAL A 85 -29.25 -44.02 -45.24
N SER A 86 -30.39 -44.47 -45.79
CA SER A 86 -30.46 -45.24 -47.03
C SER A 86 -30.67 -44.35 -48.27
N GLY A 87 -30.59 -43.03 -48.15
CA GLY A 87 -30.72 -42.08 -49.25
C GLY A 87 -32.16 -41.82 -49.71
N SER A 88 -33.17 -42.33 -49.01
CA SER A 88 -34.58 -42.10 -49.31
C SER A 88 -35.03 -40.73 -48.79
N THR A 89 -35.72 -39.95 -49.63
CA THR A 89 -36.24 -38.62 -49.26
C THR A 89 -37.31 -38.72 -48.18
N LEU A 90 -37.12 -38.00 -47.08
CA LEU A 90 -38.06 -37.83 -45.98
C LEU A 90 -38.88 -36.54 -46.11
N ILE A 91 -38.26 -35.44 -46.57
CA ILE A 91 -38.88 -34.11 -46.71
C ILE A 91 -38.35 -33.48 -48.01
N SER A 92 -39.25 -32.96 -48.87
CA SER A 92 -38.89 -32.19 -50.07
C SER A 92 -40.10 -31.40 -50.61
N PRO A 93 -40.02 -30.06 -50.80
CA PRO A 93 -38.90 -29.21 -50.40
C PRO A 93 -38.93 -28.90 -48.90
N THR A 94 -37.76 -28.76 -48.28
CA THR A 94 -37.63 -28.18 -46.94
C THR A 94 -38.04 -26.70 -46.98
N THR A 95 -38.84 -26.22 -46.04
CA THR A 95 -39.24 -24.80 -46.04
C THR A 95 -38.07 -23.90 -45.65
N LEU A 96 -38.07 -22.64 -46.11
CA LEU A 96 -37.04 -21.66 -45.74
C LEU A 96 -36.95 -21.48 -44.22
N GLN A 97 -38.09 -21.56 -43.52
CA GLN A 97 -38.15 -21.50 -42.06
C GLN A 97 -37.48 -22.72 -41.41
N GLN A 98 -37.68 -23.93 -41.94
CA GLN A 98 -37.00 -25.12 -41.43
C GLN A 98 -35.48 -25.02 -41.60
N ILE A 99 -35.01 -24.50 -42.76
CA ILE A 99 -33.60 -24.24 -43.00
C ILE A 99 -33.05 -23.21 -41.99
N ALA A 100 -33.74 -22.08 -41.81
CA ALA A 100 -33.33 -21.03 -40.86
C ALA A 100 -33.29 -21.54 -39.41
N SER A 101 -34.29 -22.30 -38.96
CA SER A 101 -34.30 -22.91 -37.63
C SER A 101 -33.14 -23.89 -37.43
N SER A 102 -32.80 -24.68 -38.46
CA SER A 102 -31.64 -25.59 -38.37
C SER A 102 -30.30 -24.86 -38.33
N LEU A 103 -30.16 -23.74 -39.06
CA LEU A 103 -28.99 -22.88 -38.99
C LEU A 103 -28.85 -22.24 -37.59
N ALA A 104 -29.96 -21.76 -37.03
CA ALA A 104 -29.98 -21.21 -35.67
C ALA A 104 -29.55 -22.26 -34.64
N GLN A 105 -30.01 -23.51 -34.77
CA GLN A 105 -29.62 -24.60 -33.88
C GLN A 105 -28.11 -24.90 -33.98
N CYS A 106 -27.53 -24.91 -35.19
CA CYS A 106 -26.08 -25.07 -35.37
C CYS A 106 -25.30 -23.96 -34.65
N LEU A 107 -25.74 -22.71 -34.81
CA LEU A 107 -25.11 -21.55 -34.17
C LEU A 107 -25.28 -21.55 -32.64
N GLN A 108 -26.39 -22.08 -32.13
CA GLN A 108 -26.63 -22.24 -30.68
C GLN A 108 -25.78 -23.36 -30.07
N ASN A 109 -25.52 -24.44 -30.82
CA ASN A 109 -24.70 -25.57 -30.36
C ASN A 109 -23.20 -25.23 -30.33
N ASP A 110 -22.78 -24.22 -31.10
CA ASP A 110 -21.40 -23.74 -31.08
C ASP A 110 -21.04 -23.03 -29.77
N LEU A 111 -19.99 -23.50 -29.09
CA LEU A 111 -19.58 -22.99 -27.78
C LEU A 111 -19.12 -21.53 -27.80
N VAL A 112 -18.47 -21.08 -28.88
CA VAL A 112 -17.94 -19.71 -28.98
C VAL A 112 -19.05 -18.74 -29.36
N ILE A 113 -19.91 -19.11 -30.32
CA ILE A 113 -21.05 -18.29 -30.73
C ILE A 113 -22.06 -18.18 -29.59
N SER A 114 -22.48 -19.28 -28.97
CA SER A 114 -23.46 -19.27 -27.88
C SER A 114 -22.97 -18.55 -26.62
N LYS A 115 -21.65 -18.54 -26.35
CA LYS A 115 -21.06 -17.75 -25.26
C LYS A 115 -21.18 -16.25 -25.51
N ASN A 116 -21.04 -15.80 -26.76
CA ASN A 116 -20.94 -14.37 -27.09
C ASN A 116 -22.24 -13.75 -27.62
N TYR A 117 -23.17 -14.57 -28.15
CA TYR A 117 -24.41 -14.11 -28.78
C TYR A 117 -25.64 -14.86 -28.26
N TYR A 118 -26.76 -14.15 -28.13
CA TYR A 118 -28.10 -14.74 -28.13
C TYR A 118 -28.49 -15.01 -29.59
N VAL A 119 -28.81 -16.26 -29.90
CA VAL A 119 -29.20 -16.69 -31.26
C VAL A 119 -30.67 -17.10 -31.24
N GLY A 120 -31.45 -16.65 -32.21
CA GLY A 120 -32.83 -17.07 -32.40
C GLY A 120 -33.22 -17.05 -33.88
N SER A 121 -34.30 -17.73 -34.24
CA SER A 121 -34.86 -17.71 -35.59
C SER A 121 -36.34 -17.31 -35.57
N SER A 122 -36.75 -16.56 -36.60
CA SER A 122 -38.15 -16.21 -36.84
C SER A 122 -38.39 -16.14 -38.35
N GLY A 123 -39.37 -16.91 -38.85
CA GLY A 123 -39.57 -17.08 -40.30
C GLY A 123 -38.31 -17.62 -40.97
N SER A 124 -37.85 -16.97 -42.04
CA SER A 124 -36.62 -17.31 -42.76
C SER A 124 -35.36 -16.60 -42.25
N THR A 125 -35.45 -15.88 -41.12
CA THR A 125 -34.34 -15.07 -40.59
C THR A 125 -33.81 -15.65 -39.28
N VAL A 126 -32.48 -15.77 -39.20
CA VAL A 126 -31.74 -16.03 -37.96
C VAL A 126 -31.13 -14.73 -37.46
N THR A 127 -31.35 -14.40 -36.20
CA THR A 127 -30.83 -13.19 -35.56
C THR A 127 -29.82 -13.57 -34.48
N MET A 128 -28.66 -12.90 -34.51
CA MET A 128 -27.63 -12.98 -33.49
C MET A 128 -27.47 -11.61 -32.82
N ILE A 129 -27.70 -11.54 -31.51
CA ILE A 129 -27.54 -10.33 -30.69
C ILE A 129 -26.39 -10.56 -29.72
N SER A 130 -25.38 -9.69 -29.70
CA SER A 130 -24.27 -9.83 -28.75
C SER A 130 -24.77 -9.73 -27.30
N LYS A 131 -24.19 -10.54 -26.41
CA LYS A 131 -24.51 -10.51 -24.98
C LYS A 131 -23.87 -9.33 -24.25
N GLN A 132 -22.90 -8.69 -24.89
CA GLN A 132 -22.17 -7.53 -24.39
C GLN A 132 -22.15 -6.43 -25.46
N GLN A 133 -22.15 -5.18 -25.01
CA GLN A 133 -22.10 -3.98 -25.84
C GLN A 133 -20.64 -3.66 -26.16
N SER A 134 -20.20 -3.90 -27.41
CA SER A 134 -18.85 -3.58 -27.87
C SER A 134 -18.74 -3.74 -29.38
N SER A 135 -17.91 -2.93 -30.03
CA SER A 135 -17.66 -3.03 -31.47
C SER A 135 -17.02 -4.35 -31.89
N ARG A 136 -16.28 -5.02 -30.99
CA ARG A 136 -15.60 -6.30 -31.24
C ARG A 136 -16.53 -7.46 -31.60
N PHE A 137 -17.82 -7.36 -31.25
CA PHE A 137 -18.85 -8.36 -31.56
C PHE A 137 -19.56 -8.09 -32.89
N SER A 138 -19.21 -7.01 -33.60
CA SER A 138 -19.75 -6.71 -34.92
C SER A 138 -19.21 -7.71 -35.93
N ILE A 139 -20.09 -8.34 -36.71
CA ILE A 139 -19.71 -9.25 -37.79
C ILE A 139 -19.97 -8.49 -39.10
N GLY A 140 -18.91 -8.07 -39.78
CA GLY A 140 -18.98 -7.38 -41.06
C GLY A 140 -19.17 -8.35 -42.24
N SER A 141 -19.48 -7.81 -43.42
CA SER A 141 -19.66 -8.63 -44.63
C SER A 141 -18.37 -9.35 -45.06
N SER A 142 -17.19 -8.79 -44.79
CA SER A 142 -15.90 -9.45 -45.03
C SER A 142 -15.62 -10.63 -44.10
N GLN A 143 -16.34 -10.72 -42.98
CA GLN A 143 -16.21 -11.77 -41.97
C GLN A 143 -17.15 -12.95 -42.22
N VAL A 144 -18.04 -12.84 -43.20
CA VAL A 144 -18.97 -13.91 -43.58
C VAL A 144 -18.70 -14.30 -45.03
N THR A 145 -18.44 -15.58 -45.25
CA THR A 145 -18.29 -16.14 -46.60
C THR A 145 -19.36 -17.19 -46.82
N ILE A 146 -20.16 -17.04 -47.86
CA ILE A 146 -21.24 -17.96 -48.23
C ILE A 146 -20.85 -18.61 -49.56
N LEU A 147 -20.76 -19.94 -49.60
CA LEU A 147 -20.25 -20.68 -50.75
C LEU A 147 -21.31 -21.65 -51.29
N ASN A 148 -21.38 -21.77 -52.61
CA ASN A 148 -22.14 -22.81 -53.30
C ASN A 148 -21.41 -24.17 -53.29
N PRO A 149 -21.96 -25.26 -53.86
CA PRO A 149 -21.34 -26.58 -53.81
C PRO A 149 -20.00 -26.66 -54.57
N SER A 150 -19.78 -25.74 -55.52
CA SER A 150 -18.53 -25.60 -56.27
C SER A 150 -17.47 -24.77 -55.54
N GLY A 151 -17.76 -24.32 -54.31
CA GLY A 151 -16.84 -23.51 -53.51
C GLY A 151 -16.73 -22.06 -53.96
N ILE A 152 -17.66 -21.58 -54.78
CA ILE A 152 -17.68 -20.20 -55.30
C ILE A 152 -18.54 -19.34 -54.37
N PRO A 153 -18.05 -18.16 -53.93
CA PRO A 153 -18.85 -17.21 -53.18
C PRO A 153 -20.17 -16.88 -53.87
N THR A 154 -21.27 -16.97 -53.13
CA THR A 154 -22.60 -16.71 -53.65
C THR A 154 -23.48 -16.02 -52.62
N SER A 155 -24.38 -15.15 -53.11
CA SER A 155 -25.48 -14.60 -52.33
C SER A 155 -26.82 -15.28 -52.63
N THR A 156 -26.85 -16.23 -53.56
CA THR A 156 -28.04 -17.07 -53.81
C THR A 156 -28.13 -18.14 -52.72
N GLY A 157 -29.18 -18.08 -51.90
CA GLY A 157 -29.39 -18.99 -50.78
C GLY A 157 -29.52 -18.25 -49.45
N ILE A 158 -28.41 -17.82 -48.88
CA ILE A 158 -28.35 -17.09 -47.61
C ILE A 158 -27.71 -15.71 -47.83
N THR A 159 -28.22 -14.69 -47.15
CA THR A 159 -27.60 -13.37 -47.07
C THR A 159 -27.33 -12.99 -45.62
N HIS A 160 -26.16 -12.43 -45.34
CA HIS A 160 -25.83 -11.82 -44.05
C HIS A 160 -26.02 -10.31 -44.11
N THR A 161 -26.61 -9.75 -43.07
CA THR A 161 -26.74 -8.30 -42.87
C THR A 161 -26.32 -7.94 -41.45
N GLN A 162 -25.43 -6.96 -41.33
CA GLN A 162 -25.17 -6.30 -40.05
C GLN A 162 -26.25 -5.23 -39.84
N VAL A 163 -27.20 -5.51 -38.95
CA VAL A 163 -28.32 -4.61 -38.66
C VAL A 163 -27.86 -3.46 -37.76
N SER A 164 -26.97 -3.75 -36.81
CA SER A 164 -26.37 -2.75 -35.94
C SER A 164 -24.94 -3.17 -35.59
N ALA A 165 -23.98 -2.26 -35.77
CA ALA A 165 -22.65 -2.44 -35.21
C ALA A 165 -22.72 -2.24 -33.68
N GLY A 166 -21.97 -3.05 -32.94
CA GLY A 166 -21.78 -2.81 -31.52
C GLY A 166 -21.00 -1.50 -31.29
N ALA A 167 -21.32 -0.79 -30.23
CA ALA A 167 -20.60 0.43 -29.84
C ALA A 167 -20.02 0.25 -28.43
N ASP A 168 -18.74 0.55 -28.29
CA ASP A 168 -18.03 0.52 -27.01
C ASP A 168 -18.49 1.65 -26.09
N GLN A 169 -18.65 1.38 -24.80
CA GLN A 169 -19.09 2.40 -23.84
C GLN A 169 -17.96 3.39 -23.50
N TYR A 170 -16.71 2.91 -23.45
CA TYR A 170 -15.57 3.64 -22.91
C TYR A 170 -14.40 3.73 -23.90
N SER A 171 -13.57 4.76 -23.79
CA SER A 171 -12.37 4.90 -24.66
C SER A 171 -11.42 3.70 -24.52
N GLY A 172 -11.29 3.17 -23.30
CA GLY A 172 -10.37 2.06 -23.01
C GLY A 172 -10.82 0.71 -23.57
N SER A 173 -12.10 0.55 -23.92
CA SER A 173 -12.62 -0.68 -24.53
C SER A 173 -12.38 -0.79 -26.04
N LEU A 174 -11.87 0.26 -26.69
CA LEU A 174 -11.67 0.30 -28.14
C LEU A 174 -10.49 -0.55 -28.63
N PHE A 175 -9.54 -0.88 -27.75
CA PHE A 175 -8.33 -1.61 -28.12
C PHE A 175 -8.05 -2.71 -27.10
N SER A 176 -7.77 -3.93 -27.57
CA SER A 176 -7.47 -5.09 -26.73
C SER A 176 -6.20 -4.95 -25.88
N ASP A 177 -5.22 -4.16 -26.35
CA ASP A 177 -3.96 -3.87 -25.66
C ASP A 177 -3.98 -2.55 -24.86
N TYR A 178 -5.16 -1.95 -24.65
CA TYR A 178 -5.27 -0.70 -23.90
C TYR A 178 -4.92 -0.91 -22.42
N THR A 179 -4.05 -0.04 -21.93
CA THR A 179 -3.58 -0.06 -20.54
C THR A 179 -3.57 1.35 -19.99
N LEU A 180 -3.84 1.48 -18.69
CA LEU A 180 -3.63 2.72 -17.95
C LEU A 180 -2.34 2.62 -17.16
N TYR A 181 -1.63 3.73 -17.07
CA TYR A 181 -0.42 3.81 -16.25
C TYR A 181 -0.56 4.91 -15.19
N ALA A 182 0.17 4.72 -14.10
CA ALA A 182 0.46 5.77 -13.13
C ALA A 182 1.93 5.65 -12.68
N ASP A 183 2.67 6.75 -12.85
CA ASP A 183 4.05 6.89 -12.40
C ASP A 183 4.09 7.73 -11.12
N VAL A 184 4.93 7.33 -10.17
CA VAL A 184 5.20 8.11 -8.96
C VAL A 184 6.50 8.90 -9.09
N TYR A 185 6.45 10.15 -8.67
CA TYR A 185 7.58 11.07 -8.66
C TYR A 185 7.81 11.58 -7.23
N THR A 186 9.08 11.67 -6.81
CA THR A 186 9.49 12.34 -5.56
C THR A 186 10.82 13.07 -5.79
N ASP A 187 11.26 13.84 -4.79
CA ASP A 187 12.59 14.42 -4.74
C ASP A 187 13.36 13.78 -3.58
N PHE A 188 14.50 13.17 -3.91
CA PHE A 188 15.36 12.49 -2.94
C PHE A 188 16.34 13.42 -2.24
N PHE A 189 16.71 14.53 -2.88
CA PHE A 189 17.87 15.32 -2.50
C PHE A 189 17.49 16.50 -1.63
N ASN A 190 16.29 17.03 -1.82
CA ASN A 190 15.81 18.16 -1.06
C ASN A 190 15.00 17.73 0.16
N THR A 191 15.21 18.46 1.25
CA THR A 191 14.36 18.37 2.43
C THR A 191 13.24 19.37 2.26
N TYR A 192 12.00 18.91 2.39
CA TYR A 192 10.83 19.77 2.27
C TYR A 192 9.95 19.66 3.51
N GLY A 193 9.33 20.77 3.90
CA GLY A 193 8.35 20.80 4.97
C GLY A 193 6.91 20.79 4.44
N ILE A 194 5.98 20.19 5.18
CA ILE A 194 4.55 20.22 4.81
C ILE A 194 4.09 21.67 4.63
N GLY A 195 3.37 21.92 3.53
CA GLY A 195 2.85 23.26 3.20
C GLY A 195 3.81 24.15 2.42
N GLU A 196 5.03 23.67 2.13
CA GLU A 196 5.94 24.35 1.21
C GLU A 196 5.39 24.37 -0.22
N THR A 197 5.58 25.49 -0.92
CA THR A 197 5.29 25.58 -2.36
C THR A 197 6.44 24.94 -3.13
N ILE A 198 6.24 23.70 -3.55
CA ILE A 198 7.26 22.90 -4.22
C ILE A 198 7.09 22.98 -5.73
N THR A 199 8.18 23.19 -6.46
CA THR A 199 8.20 23.08 -7.93
C THR A 199 8.58 21.67 -8.35
N THR A 200 8.00 21.18 -9.45
CA THR A 200 8.22 19.79 -9.91
C THR A 200 9.54 19.59 -10.67
N SER A 201 10.38 20.62 -10.79
CA SER A 201 11.65 20.57 -11.53
C SER A 201 12.70 19.66 -10.88
N GLY A 202 12.68 19.51 -9.55
CA GLY A 202 13.57 18.61 -8.80
C GLY A 202 13.08 17.16 -8.71
N PHE A 203 11.84 16.89 -9.13
CA PHE A 203 11.22 15.59 -8.94
C PHE A 203 11.69 14.59 -10.00
N GLN A 204 12.05 13.40 -9.54
CA GLN A 204 12.48 12.29 -10.36
C GLN A 204 11.44 11.17 -10.34
N ARG A 205 11.28 10.49 -11.47
CA ARG A 205 10.42 9.31 -11.57
C ARG A 205 11.06 8.17 -10.78
N ILE A 206 10.32 7.59 -9.85
CA ILE A 206 10.78 6.43 -9.07
C ILE A 206 10.47 5.16 -9.83
N THR A 207 9.20 4.98 -10.13
CA THR A 207 8.67 3.81 -10.82
C THR A 207 7.25 4.11 -11.29
N GLY A 208 6.63 3.17 -11.99
CA GLY A 208 5.23 3.24 -12.36
C GLY A 208 4.57 1.88 -12.36
N LEU A 209 3.26 1.91 -12.25
CA LEU A 209 2.38 0.75 -12.34
C LEU A 209 1.55 0.87 -13.61
N GLU A 210 1.27 -0.26 -14.24
CA GLU A 210 0.43 -0.37 -15.43
C GLU A 210 -0.65 -1.42 -15.17
N LEU A 211 -1.89 -1.09 -15.48
CA LEU A 211 -3.03 -2.00 -15.36
C LEU A 211 -3.75 -2.13 -16.71
N PRO A 212 -4.17 -3.36 -17.10
CA PRO A 212 -5.02 -3.56 -18.26
C PRO A 212 -6.38 -2.89 -18.04
N TYR A 213 -7.06 -2.59 -19.15
CA TYR A 213 -8.43 -2.10 -19.10
C TYR A 213 -9.33 -3.05 -18.31
N SER A 214 -10.03 -2.51 -17.33
CA SER A 214 -11.08 -3.22 -16.58
C SER A 214 -12.46 -2.86 -17.13
N VAL A 215 -13.33 -3.87 -17.23
CA VAL A 215 -14.70 -3.75 -17.79
C VAL A 215 -15.58 -2.82 -16.93
N ASP A 216 -15.29 -2.68 -15.64
CA ASP A 216 -15.96 -1.74 -14.73
C ASP A 216 -15.42 -0.30 -14.83
N ASN A 217 -14.47 -0.07 -15.75
CA ASN A 217 -13.80 1.21 -15.98
C ASN A 217 -13.19 1.84 -14.72
N THR A 218 -12.82 1.03 -13.72
CA THR A 218 -12.26 1.50 -12.45
C THR A 218 -10.92 0.83 -12.19
N HIS A 219 -9.85 1.61 -12.14
CA HIS A 219 -8.49 1.10 -12.03
C HIS A 219 -7.84 1.66 -10.77
N LYS A 220 -7.50 0.80 -9.82
CA LYS A 220 -6.95 1.17 -8.52
C LYS A 220 -5.47 0.84 -8.46
N PHE A 221 -4.62 1.86 -8.51
CA PHE A 221 -3.18 1.74 -8.40
C PHE A 221 -2.76 1.95 -6.94
N ASN A 222 -2.17 0.94 -6.30
CA ASN A 222 -1.69 1.04 -4.91
C ASN A 222 -0.17 1.29 -4.87
N PHE A 223 0.24 2.42 -4.31
CA PHE A 223 1.62 2.87 -4.24
C PHE A 223 2.26 2.75 -2.85
N SER A 224 1.57 2.18 -1.85
CA SER A 224 2.06 2.14 -0.46
C SER A 224 3.49 1.63 -0.32
N ASN A 225 3.81 0.46 -0.90
CA ASN A 225 5.14 -0.15 -0.79
C ASN A 225 6.23 0.71 -1.44
N ILE A 226 5.91 1.35 -2.57
CA ILE A 226 6.84 2.24 -3.27
C ILE A 226 7.11 3.47 -2.39
N CYS A 227 6.05 4.12 -1.90
CA CYS A 227 6.20 5.30 -1.05
C CYS A 227 6.87 4.97 0.29
N LYS A 228 6.62 3.79 0.87
CA LYS A 228 7.27 3.32 2.10
C LYS A 228 8.79 3.20 1.93
N SER A 229 9.26 2.74 0.77
CA SER A 229 10.69 2.61 0.49
C SER A 229 11.47 3.92 0.45
N LEU A 230 10.76 5.06 0.34
CA LEU A 230 11.35 6.40 0.33
C LEU A 230 11.60 6.95 1.74
N LEU A 231 11.10 6.24 2.76
CA LEU A 231 11.04 6.72 4.12
C LEU A 231 11.95 5.90 5.02
N SER A 232 12.58 6.59 5.96
CA SER A 232 13.33 5.97 7.05
C SER A 232 13.15 6.79 8.32
N ILE A 233 13.49 6.18 9.45
CA ILE A 233 13.59 6.89 10.72
C ILE A 233 14.88 6.45 11.39
N ASP A 234 15.64 7.43 11.85
CA ASP A 234 16.85 7.16 12.62
C ASP A 234 16.51 6.96 14.10
N LEU A 235 17.36 6.23 14.81
CA LEU A 235 17.23 6.13 16.26
C LEU A 235 17.30 7.55 16.88
N PRO A 236 16.39 7.91 17.81
CA PRO A 236 16.42 9.21 18.46
C PRO A 236 17.74 9.50 19.17
N ASP A 237 18.27 10.71 18.95
CA ASP A 237 19.36 11.23 19.75
C ASP A 237 18.83 11.79 21.08
N PHE A 238 18.90 10.98 22.13
CA PHE A 238 18.47 11.35 23.47
C PHE A 238 19.29 12.49 24.11
N THR A 239 20.37 12.95 23.48
CA THR A 239 21.22 14.03 23.98
C THR A 239 20.74 15.42 23.57
N GLN A 240 20.02 15.54 22.46
CA GLN A 240 19.56 16.82 21.92
C GLN A 240 18.19 17.24 22.46
N TYR A 241 17.92 18.55 22.48
CA TYR A 241 16.60 19.10 22.82
C TYR A 241 15.59 18.87 21.70
N SER A 242 16.04 18.99 20.46
CA SER A 242 15.23 18.71 19.28
C SER A 242 16.10 18.38 18.07
N THR A 243 15.60 17.49 17.23
CA THR A 243 16.16 17.18 15.90
C THR A 243 15.03 17.13 14.88
N ILE A 244 15.36 17.42 13.62
CA ILE A 244 14.43 17.24 12.51
C ILE A 244 14.75 15.91 11.85
N ASP A 245 13.75 15.08 11.64
CA ASP A 245 13.87 13.89 10.82
C ASP A 245 13.46 14.21 9.37
N ASN A 246 14.47 14.32 8.50
CA ASN A 246 14.31 14.70 7.09
C ASN A 246 13.87 13.52 6.20
N ASN A 247 13.88 12.30 6.72
CA ASN A 247 13.55 11.09 5.96
C ASN A 247 12.24 10.44 6.39
N TYR A 248 11.69 10.87 7.52
CA TYR A 248 10.38 10.44 8.00
C TYR A 248 9.21 10.98 7.15
N LEU A 249 9.45 12.05 6.39
CA LEU A 249 8.47 12.74 5.54
C LEU A 249 9.05 12.94 4.14
N LYS A 250 8.30 12.58 3.08
CA LYS A 250 8.66 12.90 1.69
C LYS A 250 7.45 13.40 0.89
N PRO A 251 7.64 14.40 0.01
CA PRO A 251 6.59 14.80 -0.93
C PRO A 251 6.56 13.87 -2.14
N PHE A 252 5.39 13.65 -2.73
CA PHE A 252 5.25 12.87 -3.96
C PHE A 252 4.08 13.38 -4.81
N PHE A 253 4.08 13.07 -6.10
CA PHE A 253 2.90 13.22 -6.95
C PHE A 253 2.83 12.09 -7.98
N PHE A 254 1.68 11.91 -8.61
CA PHE A 254 1.51 10.95 -9.69
C PHE A 254 1.36 11.66 -11.05
N SER A 255 2.04 11.14 -12.07
CA SER A 255 1.68 11.39 -13.47
C SER A 255 0.97 10.16 -14.01
N TYR A 256 -0.17 10.36 -14.65
CA TYR A 256 -1.01 9.26 -15.12
C TYR A 256 -1.52 9.49 -16.53
N GLY A 257 -1.89 8.38 -17.18
CA GLY A 257 -2.33 8.43 -18.56
C GLY A 257 -2.59 7.06 -19.15
N GLU A 258 -2.50 7.01 -20.47
CA GLU A 258 -2.88 5.86 -21.29
C GLU A 258 -1.65 5.33 -22.03
N ASN A 259 -1.60 4.00 -22.17
CA ASN A 259 -0.63 3.29 -22.96
C ASN A 259 -1.35 2.55 -24.10
N TYR A 260 -0.92 2.82 -25.33
CA TYR A 260 -1.46 2.20 -26.55
C TYR A 260 -0.37 1.47 -27.30
N ALA A 261 -0.63 0.27 -27.80
CA ALA A 261 0.28 -0.40 -28.73
C ALA A 261 0.39 0.41 -30.03
N LEU A 262 1.61 0.71 -30.48
CA LEU A 262 1.84 1.40 -31.75
C LEU A 262 1.50 0.51 -32.95
N VAL A 263 1.67 -0.80 -32.77
CA VAL A 263 1.28 -1.85 -33.71
C VAL A 263 0.53 -2.92 -32.92
N PRO A 264 -0.67 -3.35 -33.33
CA PRO A 264 -1.44 -4.39 -32.64
C PRO A 264 -0.60 -5.66 -32.40
N GLY A 265 -0.64 -6.22 -31.19
CA GLY A 265 0.10 -7.43 -30.84
C GLY A 265 1.61 -7.25 -30.63
N THR A 266 2.10 -6.00 -30.53
CA THR A 266 3.50 -5.72 -30.21
C THR A 266 3.66 -5.10 -28.82
N SER A 267 4.82 -5.31 -28.20
CA SER A 267 5.16 -4.71 -26.90
C SER A 267 5.53 -3.22 -26.98
N THR A 268 5.60 -2.66 -28.19
CA THR A 268 5.97 -1.25 -28.36
C THR A 268 4.76 -0.36 -28.10
N LYS A 269 4.72 0.26 -26.93
CA LYS A 269 3.61 1.13 -26.51
C LYS A 269 3.98 2.61 -26.55
N LYS A 270 3.06 3.45 -27.02
CA LYS A 270 3.13 4.90 -26.88
C LYS A 270 2.42 5.33 -25.60
N LYS A 271 3.16 6.05 -24.77
CA LYS A 271 2.69 6.64 -23.51
C LYS A 271 2.10 8.01 -23.77
N ASN A 272 0.86 8.25 -23.33
CA ASN A 272 0.17 9.52 -23.48
C ASN A 272 -0.28 10.04 -22.10
N GLU A 273 0.41 11.07 -21.61
CA GLU A 273 0.07 11.70 -20.33
C GLU A 273 -1.26 12.45 -20.43
N LYS A 274 -2.12 12.25 -19.43
CA LYS A 274 -3.44 12.89 -19.34
C LYS A 274 -3.57 13.85 -18.18
N GLY A 275 -2.79 13.63 -17.13
CA GLY A 275 -2.86 14.48 -15.96
C GLY A 275 -1.78 14.16 -14.95
N ARG A 276 -1.70 15.05 -13.97
CA ARG A 276 -0.86 14.93 -12.79
C ARG A 276 -1.69 15.28 -11.58
N THR A 277 -1.43 14.59 -10.47
CA THR A 277 -2.02 14.97 -9.20
C THR A 277 -1.34 16.22 -8.64
N GLY A 278 -1.98 16.86 -7.66
CA GLY A 278 -1.28 17.79 -6.78
C GLY A 278 -0.15 17.08 -6.00
N ILE A 279 0.79 17.86 -5.46
CA ILE A 279 1.82 17.33 -4.57
C ILE A 279 1.16 16.91 -3.25
N LYS A 280 1.48 15.70 -2.82
CA LYS A 280 1.01 15.04 -1.59
C LYS A 280 2.21 14.72 -0.71
N TRP A 281 1.95 14.32 0.52
CA TRP A 281 2.96 14.00 1.51
C TRP A 281 2.75 12.61 2.08
N VAL A 282 3.81 11.82 2.15
CA VAL A 282 3.80 10.51 2.80
C VAL A 282 4.67 10.56 4.05
N LEU A 283 4.14 10.00 5.15
CA LEU A 283 4.87 9.84 6.41
C LEU A 283 5.08 8.36 6.72
N ASN A 284 6.15 8.08 7.47
CA ASN A 284 6.43 6.76 7.98
C ASN A 284 5.44 6.44 9.12
N GLY A 285 4.47 5.55 8.89
CA GLY A 285 3.50 5.21 9.94
C GLY A 285 2.30 4.43 9.41
N ALA A 286 1.47 4.02 10.35
CA ALA A 286 0.27 3.22 10.17
C ALA A 286 -0.90 3.82 10.99
N LEU A 287 -2.04 3.90 10.33
CA LEU A 287 -3.36 4.18 10.89
C LEU A 287 -4.15 2.87 10.93
N ASP A 288 -5.22 2.86 11.72
CA ASP A 288 -6.20 1.77 11.69
C ASP A 288 -6.77 1.62 10.26
N TYR A 289 -6.73 0.40 9.72
CA TYR A 289 -7.19 0.08 8.37
C TYR A 289 -8.69 0.31 8.16
N SER A 290 -9.49 0.38 9.24
CA SER A 290 -10.90 0.75 9.18
C SER A 290 -11.11 2.25 8.92
N ASN A 291 -10.10 3.08 9.18
CA ASN A 291 -10.14 4.51 8.98
C ASN A 291 -9.56 4.93 7.62
N ALA A 292 -10.03 6.07 7.10
CA ALA A 292 -9.43 6.66 5.91
C ALA A 292 -7.95 6.97 6.16
N ASN A 293 -7.09 6.70 5.17
CA ASN A 293 -5.67 7.03 5.22
C ASN A 293 -5.46 8.55 5.10
N LYS A 294 -5.65 9.27 6.20
CA LYS A 294 -5.53 10.73 6.29
C LYS A 294 -4.82 11.11 7.59
N MET A 295 -3.72 11.84 7.47
CA MET A 295 -2.91 12.27 8.63
C MET A 295 -3.19 13.73 9.04
N PHE A 296 -4.22 14.37 8.47
CA PHE A 296 -4.52 15.79 8.72
C PHE A 296 -4.80 16.12 10.19
N ASP A 297 -5.32 15.16 10.96
CA ASP A 297 -5.56 15.34 12.40
C ASP A 297 -4.26 15.55 13.21
N TYR A 298 -3.09 15.20 12.63
CA TYR A 298 -1.77 15.39 13.24
C TYR A 298 -1.09 16.70 12.81
N THR A 299 -1.71 17.51 11.95
CA THR A 299 -1.17 18.82 11.55
C THR A 299 -1.79 20.00 12.30
N GLY A 300 -2.72 19.75 13.22
CA GLY A 300 -3.42 20.78 13.99
C GLY A 300 -4.51 21.51 13.19
N ALA A 301 -5.16 22.47 13.83
CA ALA A 301 -6.21 23.30 13.23
C ALA A 301 -5.73 24.74 13.06
N THR A 302 -6.14 25.42 11.99
CA THR A 302 -5.83 26.83 11.79
C THR A 302 -6.84 27.71 12.53
N VAL A 303 -6.39 28.46 13.53
CA VAL A 303 -7.18 29.43 14.30
C VAL A 303 -6.50 30.78 14.24
N SER A 304 -7.20 31.80 13.71
CA SER A 304 -6.66 33.16 13.53
C SER A 304 -5.30 33.18 12.82
N GLY A 305 -5.14 32.36 11.78
CA GLY A 305 -3.92 32.27 10.98
C GLY A 305 -2.74 31.53 11.65
N LYS A 306 -2.94 30.94 12.83
CA LYS A 306 -1.94 30.09 13.52
C LYS A 306 -2.42 28.65 13.60
N ILE A 307 -1.48 27.70 13.59
CA ILE A 307 -1.79 26.28 13.75
C ILE A 307 -1.77 25.93 15.23
N VAL A 308 -2.86 25.35 15.73
CA VAL A 308 -3.02 25.03 17.14
C VAL A 308 -3.43 23.58 17.35
N ASN A 309 -3.14 23.06 18.54
CA ASN A 309 -3.51 21.73 19.01
C ASN A 309 -3.03 20.57 18.10
N THR A 310 -1.84 20.71 17.51
CA THR A 310 -1.15 19.65 16.77
C THR A 310 -0.93 18.44 17.69
N LYS A 311 -1.34 17.24 17.23
CA LYS A 311 -1.14 16.00 17.98
C LYS A 311 0.32 15.57 17.91
N PHE A 312 0.82 15.01 19.01
CA PHE A 312 2.08 14.28 18.97
C PHE A 312 1.89 12.96 18.21
N LEU A 313 2.91 12.53 17.47
CA LEU A 313 2.94 11.25 16.77
C LEU A 313 3.26 10.15 17.79
N THR A 314 2.31 9.85 18.67
CA THR A 314 2.39 8.81 19.70
C THR A 314 0.98 8.35 20.09
N ASN A 315 0.84 7.08 20.47
CA ASN A 315 -0.39 6.58 21.11
C ASN A 315 -0.24 6.44 22.63
N SER A 316 0.88 6.90 23.19
CA SER A 316 1.06 6.89 24.64
C SER A 316 -0.09 7.62 25.33
N PRO A 317 -0.50 7.17 26.53
CA PRO A 317 -1.63 7.76 27.23
C PRO A 317 -1.40 9.25 27.52
N GLN A 318 -2.47 10.05 27.47
CA GLN A 318 -2.40 11.50 27.67
C GLN A 318 -1.69 11.90 28.97
N ILE A 319 -1.92 11.09 30.01
CA ILE A 319 -1.20 11.11 31.27
C ILE A 319 -0.33 9.86 31.31
N LYS A 320 0.98 10.04 31.37
CA LYS A 320 1.97 8.97 31.42
C LYS A 320 2.72 9.03 32.75
N ASN A 321 2.74 7.90 33.46
CA ASN A 321 3.62 7.75 34.63
C ASN A 321 5.05 7.51 34.12
N THR A 322 6.01 8.23 34.67
CA THR A 322 7.41 8.14 34.25
C THR A 322 8.36 8.38 35.42
N SER A 323 9.62 7.97 35.25
CA SER A 323 10.68 8.15 36.23
C SER A 323 11.42 9.47 35.98
N ARG A 324 12.16 9.97 36.98
CA ARG A 324 13.01 11.17 36.79
C ARG A 324 14.25 10.89 35.93
N SER A 325 14.65 9.64 35.77
CA SER A 325 15.77 9.21 34.94
C SER A 325 15.34 8.85 33.52
N ALA A 326 14.05 8.61 33.30
CA ALA A 326 13.46 8.25 32.02
C ALA A 326 13.83 9.25 30.93
N LYS A 327 14.08 8.70 29.74
CA LYS A 327 14.12 9.50 28.53
C LYS A 327 12.71 9.62 27.99
N GLU A 328 12.25 10.85 27.77
CA GLU A 328 10.95 11.16 27.21
C GLU A 328 11.16 11.94 25.91
N ILE A 329 10.70 11.36 24.81
CA ILE A 329 10.74 11.96 23.48
C ILE A 329 9.33 12.01 22.92
N LEU A 330 9.03 13.09 22.22
CA LEU A 330 7.77 13.28 21.51
C LEU A 330 8.08 13.74 20.09
N TYR A 331 7.23 13.38 19.15
CA TYR A 331 7.39 13.77 17.75
C TYR A 331 6.21 14.62 17.32
N VAL A 332 6.45 15.68 16.55
CA VAL A 332 5.40 16.58 16.09
C VAL A 332 5.66 17.01 14.65
N ILE A 333 4.60 17.10 13.86
CA ILE A 333 4.68 17.69 12.52
C ILE A 333 4.74 19.21 12.66
N VAL A 334 5.67 19.86 11.97
CA VAL A 334 5.77 21.30 11.84
C VAL A 334 5.71 21.67 10.37
N PRO A 335 4.82 22.60 9.95
CA PRO A 335 4.78 23.04 8.57
C PRO A 335 6.00 23.90 8.23
N HIS A 336 6.33 23.97 6.94
CA HIS A 336 7.31 24.90 6.42
C HIS A 336 6.85 26.35 6.65
N ASN A 337 7.79 27.28 6.87
CA ASN A 337 7.51 28.70 7.11
C ASN A 337 6.52 28.98 8.26
N LEU A 338 6.60 28.19 9.33
CA LEU A 338 5.85 28.47 10.55
C LEU A 338 6.05 29.94 10.98
N THR A 339 4.96 30.66 11.28
CA THR A 339 5.01 32.07 11.69
C THR A 339 4.28 32.29 13.02
N PRO A 340 4.95 32.78 14.09
CA PRO A 340 6.41 32.96 14.19
C PRO A 340 7.15 31.62 14.08
N SER A 341 8.37 31.65 13.56
CA SER A 341 9.18 30.44 13.30
C SER A 341 9.76 29.81 14.57
N THR A 342 9.54 30.41 15.73
CA THR A 342 10.03 29.92 17.02
C THR A 342 8.94 29.18 17.79
N LEU A 343 9.23 27.95 18.19
CA LEU A 343 8.44 27.19 19.15
C LEU A 343 9.21 27.06 20.45
N SER A 344 8.52 27.23 21.57
CA SER A 344 9.10 27.11 22.90
C SER A 344 8.50 25.95 23.66
N PHE A 345 9.34 25.27 24.42
CA PHE A 345 9.02 24.17 25.33
C PHE A 345 8.44 24.78 26.59
N PHE A 346 7.16 24.52 26.84
CA PHE A 346 6.43 25.06 27.98
C PHE A 346 5.98 23.95 28.92
N ALA A 347 6.14 24.21 30.23
CA ALA A 347 5.73 23.31 31.29
C ALA A 347 4.91 24.03 32.35
N ASP A 348 3.72 23.49 32.65
CA ASP A 348 2.99 23.79 33.87
C ASP A 348 3.30 22.67 34.88
N ILE A 349 3.92 23.02 36.01
CA ILE A 349 4.52 22.10 36.98
C ILE A 349 3.65 22.09 38.24
N LYS A 350 3.26 20.90 38.70
CA LYS A 350 2.55 20.70 39.98
C LYS A 350 3.42 19.91 40.93
N PHE A 351 3.47 20.35 42.17
CA PHE A 351 4.28 19.74 43.23
C PHE A 351 3.43 18.87 44.16
N TRP A 352 4.07 17.93 44.86
CA TRP A 352 3.43 17.06 45.84
C TRP A 352 2.85 17.81 47.05
N ASP A 353 3.36 19.01 47.35
CA ASP A 353 2.82 19.89 48.40
C ASP A 353 1.57 20.67 47.98
N GLY A 354 1.07 20.43 46.75
CA GLY A 354 -0.10 21.09 46.18
C GLY A 354 0.16 22.43 45.50
N SER A 355 1.38 22.99 45.62
CA SER A 355 1.74 24.22 44.91
C SER A 355 1.95 23.99 43.41
N THR A 356 1.90 25.06 42.62
CA THR A 356 2.11 25.02 41.17
C THR A 356 3.06 26.10 40.69
N SER A 357 3.79 25.82 39.61
CA SER A 357 4.55 26.79 38.83
C SER A 357 4.08 26.70 37.39
N ASN A 358 3.46 27.75 36.86
CA ASN A 358 2.80 27.72 35.55
C ASN A 358 3.56 28.58 34.54
N ASN A 359 3.39 28.26 33.25
CA ASN A 359 3.94 28.95 32.10
C ASN A 359 5.48 29.04 32.10
N ASN A 360 6.16 27.98 32.55
CA ASN A 360 7.63 27.95 32.52
C ASN A 360 8.11 27.69 31.09
N SER A 361 8.83 28.66 30.51
CA SER A 361 9.55 28.49 29.25
C SER A 361 10.89 27.83 29.54
N LEU A 362 11.12 26.63 29.01
CA LEU A 362 12.30 25.82 29.34
C LEU A 362 13.36 25.85 28.25
N HIS A 363 12.92 25.89 26.99
CA HIS A 363 13.81 25.90 25.83
C HIS A 363 13.06 26.48 24.61
N THR A 364 13.79 26.96 23.60
CA THR A 364 13.20 27.47 22.35
C THR A 364 13.94 26.88 21.16
N ILE A 365 13.18 26.46 20.15
CA ILE A 365 13.67 25.92 18.89
C ILE A 365 13.24 26.83 17.74
N THR A 366 14.09 26.90 16.72
CA THR A 366 13.76 27.54 15.44
C THR A 366 13.26 26.47 14.50
N ALA A 367 12.01 26.59 14.06
CA ALA A 367 11.30 25.61 13.26
C ALA A 367 10.93 26.15 11.86
N SER A 368 11.90 26.78 11.18
CA SER A 368 11.67 27.46 9.89
C SER A 368 11.55 26.50 8.70
N THR A 369 12.24 25.36 8.74
CA THR A 369 12.32 24.38 7.65
C THR A 369 11.11 23.45 7.56
N GLY A 370 10.26 23.39 8.59
CA GLY A 370 9.19 22.39 8.66
C GLY A 370 9.72 20.94 8.69
N GLY A 371 8.82 19.96 8.66
CA GLY A 371 9.14 18.54 8.77
C GLY A 371 8.65 17.92 10.08
N VAL A 372 9.20 16.77 10.46
CA VAL A 372 8.88 16.10 11.73
C VAL A 372 9.99 16.37 12.72
N TYR A 373 9.62 16.99 13.85
CA TYR A 373 10.55 17.35 14.90
C TYR A 373 10.42 16.35 16.04
N MET A 374 11.53 15.73 16.40
CA MET A 374 11.69 15.09 17.71
C MET A 374 11.91 16.20 18.72
N VAL A 375 11.20 16.16 19.85
CA VAL A 375 11.39 17.05 20.99
C VAL A 375 11.63 16.22 22.24
N ASN A 376 12.66 16.59 22.99
CA ASN A 376 13.08 15.88 24.18
C ASN A 376 12.44 16.51 25.42
N ALA A 377 11.43 15.81 25.95
CA ALA A 377 10.69 16.19 27.14
C ALA A 377 11.23 15.54 28.42
N SER A 378 12.42 14.91 28.36
CA SER A 378 13.02 14.22 29.51
C SER A 378 13.26 15.16 30.68
N TYR A 379 13.06 14.65 31.89
CA TYR A 379 13.23 15.41 33.13
C TYR A 379 14.61 16.09 33.24
N SER A 380 15.68 15.35 32.94
CA SER A 380 17.04 15.88 32.96
C SER A 380 17.30 16.93 31.88
N LYS A 381 16.68 16.80 30.71
CA LYS A 381 16.92 17.68 29.56
C LYS A 381 16.21 19.01 29.74
N LEU A 382 14.99 18.95 30.21
CA LEU A 382 14.20 20.11 30.60
C LEU A 382 14.70 20.81 31.88
N ASN A 383 15.79 20.33 32.49
CA ASN A 383 16.36 20.83 33.74
C ASN A 383 15.31 20.94 34.86
N LEU A 384 14.38 19.99 34.94
CA LEU A 384 13.26 20.07 35.89
C LEU A 384 13.73 19.98 37.36
N ALA A 385 14.91 19.42 37.59
CA ALA A 385 15.54 19.37 38.90
C ALA A 385 15.73 20.75 39.53
N SER A 386 15.89 21.82 38.74
CA SER A 386 16.07 23.19 39.26
C SER A 386 14.83 23.73 39.97
N PHE A 387 13.68 23.09 39.78
CA PHE A 387 12.42 23.45 40.45
C PHE A 387 12.20 22.65 41.76
N GLU A 388 13.08 21.69 42.09
CA GLU A 388 12.94 20.79 43.24
C GLU A 388 13.79 21.18 44.49
N THR A 389 14.05 22.46 44.74
CA THR A 389 14.92 22.89 45.85
C THR A 389 14.39 22.52 47.24
N ALA A 390 13.07 22.61 47.45
CA ALA A 390 12.40 22.26 48.72
C ALA A 390 11.11 21.45 48.52
N LYS A 391 10.78 21.13 47.26
CA LYS A 391 9.52 20.51 46.84
C LYS A 391 9.83 19.42 45.83
N LYS A 392 8.96 18.43 45.72
CA LYS A 392 9.07 17.38 44.70
C LYS A 392 8.00 17.57 43.64
N ILE A 393 8.40 17.49 42.37
CA ILE A 393 7.49 17.54 41.23
C ILE A 393 6.63 16.28 41.25
N LYS A 394 5.33 16.47 41.10
CA LYS A 394 4.32 15.42 40.96
C LYS A 394 3.92 15.24 39.51
N GLN A 395 3.74 16.36 38.79
CA GLN A 395 3.22 16.36 37.44
C GLN A 395 3.83 17.52 36.64
N VAL A 396 4.09 17.25 35.36
CA VAL A 396 4.46 18.26 34.36
C VAL A 396 3.54 18.15 33.17
N ASP A 397 2.81 19.23 32.91
CA ASP A 397 1.98 19.41 31.73
C ASP A 397 2.80 20.11 30.64
N PHE A 398 3.36 19.31 29.74
CA PHE A 398 4.23 19.74 28.66
C PHE A 398 3.45 20.19 27.42
N SER A 399 3.85 21.28 26.76
CA SER A 399 3.32 21.69 25.46
C SER A 399 4.33 22.53 24.68
N LEU A 400 4.24 22.53 23.36
CA LEU A 400 4.94 23.49 22.51
C LEU A 400 4.05 24.72 22.30
N ARG A 401 4.63 25.92 22.41
CA ARG A 401 3.90 27.19 22.26
C ARG A 401 4.63 28.16 21.35
N TYR A 402 3.87 28.97 20.60
CA TYR A 402 4.40 30.12 19.88
C TYR A 402 4.81 31.22 20.85
N SER A 403 6.09 31.53 20.93
CA SER A 403 6.64 32.64 21.73
C SER A 403 5.98 32.75 23.12
N GLY A 404 5.68 31.59 23.73
CA GLY A 404 5.05 31.42 25.03
C GLY A 404 3.56 31.70 25.23
N THR A 405 2.83 32.13 24.20
CA THR A 405 1.43 32.58 24.37
C THR A 405 0.40 31.57 23.87
N THR A 406 0.55 31.08 22.64
CA THR A 406 -0.45 30.22 21.98
C THR A 406 0.06 28.78 21.87
N LYS A 407 -0.77 27.80 22.26
CA LYS A 407 -0.43 26.36 22.17
C LYS A 407 -0.36 25.92 20.71
N TYR A 408 0.81 25.46 20.30
CA TYR A 408 1.02 24.79 19.02
C TYR A 408 0.62 23.32 19.13
N SER A 409 1.14 22.61 20.13
CA SER A 409 0.82 21.18 20.34
C SER A 409 -0.32 21.00 21.34
N GLN A 410 -0.86 19.78 21.37
CA GLN A 410 -1.60 19.30 22.53
C GLN A 410 -0.70 19.27 23.77
N VAL A 411 -1.34 19.27 24.95
CA VAL A 411 -0.61 19.08 26.22
C VAL A 411 -0.27 17.60 26.35
N LYS A 412 0.87 17.25 26.94
CA LYS A 412 1.20 15.90 27.38
C LYS A 412 1.57 15.94 28.85
N SER A 413 0.95 15.10 29.66
CA SER A 413 1.15 15.13 31.11
C SER A 413 2.05 13.98 31.55
N PHE A 414 3.16 14.31 32.22
CA PHE A 414 4.10 13.36 32.80
C PHE A 414 3.96 13.37 34.32
N HIS A 415 3.64 12.21 34.90
CA HIS A 415 3.49 12.02 36.34
C HIS A 415 4.72 11.35 36.92
N TYR A 416 5.23 11.90 38.02
CA TYR A 416 6.43 11.44 38.69
C TYR A 416 6.08 10.97 40.10
N GLU A 417 6.65 9.82 40.49
CA GLU A 417 6.55 9.33 41.86
C GLU A 417 7.27 10.26 42.85
N TYR A 418 6.95 10.17 44.14
CA TYR A 418 7.64 10.96 45.15
C TYR A 418 9.09 10.51 45.34
N SER A 419 9.30 9.19 45.41
CA SER A 419 10.62 8.55 45.46
C SER A 419 11.16 8.25 44.06
N ILE A 420 12.49 8.21 43.93
CA ILE A 420 13.16 7.73 42.72
C ILE A 420 13.37 6.23 42.90
N ASN A 421 12.93 5.43 41.93
CA ASN A 421 13.33 4.04 41.85
C ASN A 421 14.72 3.97 41.18
N PRO A 422 15.79 3.55 41.88
CA PRO A 422 17.13 3.55 41.32
C PRO A 422 17.31 2.50 40.22
N ASP A 423 16.57 1.39 40.29
CA ASP A 423 16.65 0.30 39.32
C ASP A 423 15.54 0.43 38.28
N HIS A 424 15.92 0.83 37.07
CA HIS A 424 15.03 0.86 35.92
C HIS A 424 15.75 0.32 34.67
N PHE A 425 14.97 -0.21 33.74
CA PHE A 425 15.42 -0.58 32.40
C PHE A 425 14.59 0.18 31.37
N GLY A 426 15.19 1.23 30.83
CA GLY A 426 14.63 2.06 29.79
C GLY A 426 14.74 1.44 28.40
N VAL A 427 13.60 1.41 27.69
CA VAL A 427 13.43 0.84 26.36
C VAL A 427 12.69 1.81 25.46
N CYS A 428 13.15 2.01 24.23
CA CYS A 428 12.38 2.67 23.19
C CYS A 428 11.88 1.67 22.15
N PHE A 429 10.62 1.84 21.77
CA PHE A 429 9.93 1.05 20.76
C PHE A 429 9.55 1.96 19.61
N GLN A 430 9.66 1.48 18.37
CA GLN A 430 8.97 2.14 17.28
C GLN A 430 7.46 1.89 17.42
N ASN A 431 6.67 2.96 17.52
CA ASN A 431 5.22 2.89 17.62
C ASN A 431 4.57 2.74 16.23
N LYS A 432 3.24 2.49 16.17
CA LYS A 432 2.55 2.32 14.89
C LYS A 432 2.60 3.55 13.99
N LEU A 433 2.76 4.75 14.55
CA LEU A 433 2.95 5.98 13.80
C LEU A 433 4.39 6.10 13.30
N GLY A 434 5.20 5.05 13.33
CA GLY A 434 6.55 5.00 12.76
C GLY A 434 7.61 5.82 13.51
N THR A 435 7.24 6.51 14.59
CA THR A 435 8.14 7.25 15.49
C THR A 435 8.52 6.41 16.71
N PHE A 436 9.34 6.94 17.62
CA PHE A 436 9.74 6.22 18.82
C PHE A 436 8.99 6.68 20.07
N ASP A 437 8.59 5.70 20.86
CA ASP A 437 7.99 5.84 22.18
C ASP A 437 8.92 5.19 23.20
N THR A 438 9.08 5.79 24.38
CA THR A 438 9.96 5.29 25.45
C THR A 438 9.17 4.78 26.64
N ILE A 439 9.67 3.79 27.36
CA ILE A 439 9.12 3.34 28.64
C ILE A 439 10.25 2.83 29.53
N ASP A 440 10.17 3.16 30.82
CA ASP A 440 11.02 2.56 31.84
C ASP A 440 10.28 1.39 32.51
N PHE A 441 10.91 0.22 32.50
CA PHE A 441 10.50 -0.92 33.31
C PHE A 441 11.11 -0.75 34.72
N ASN A 442 10.25 -0.50 35.71
CA ASN A 442 10.64 -0.16 37.08
C ASN A 442 10.43 -1.32 38.08
N GLY A 443 10.01 -2.49 37.59
CA GLY A 443 9.81 -3.70 38.38
C GLY A 443 11.09 -4.54 38.51
N LEU A 444 10.93 -5.85 38.66
CA LEU A 444 12.04 -6.80 38.72
C LEU A 444 12.87 -6.76 37.43
N ARG A 445 14.20 -6.83 37.58
CA ARG A 445 15.14 -7.00 36.48
C ARG A 445 16.03 -8.21 36.74
N GLU A 446 15.98 -9.18 35.84
CA GLU A 446 16.89 -10.33 35.84
C GLU A 446 17.64 -10.40 34.52
N SER A 447 18.92 -10.76 34.57
CA SER A 447 19.72 -10.93 33.37
C SER A 447 20.53 -12.22 33.43
N THR A 448 20.41 -13.04 32.41
CA THR A 448 21.30 -14.19 32.17
C THR A 448 22.17 -13.91 30.96
N ILE A 449 23.43 -14.35 31.03
CA ILE A 449 24.43 -14.08 30.00
C ILE A 449 24.98 -15.40 29.52
N ASP A 450 24.88 -15.65 28.22
CA ASP A 450 25.54 -16.75 27.53
C ASP A 450 26.64 -16.21 26.61
N ARG A 451 27.75 -16.95 26.49
CA ARG A 451 28.93 -16.54 25.72
C ARG A 451 29.43 -17.68 24.85
N VAL A 452 29.42 -17.47 23.55
CA VAL A 452 30.06 -18.34 22.57
C VAL A 452 31.36 -17.69 22.12
N VAL A 453 32.48 -18.39 22.27
CA VAL A 453 33.81 -17.88 21.94
C VAL A 453 34.45 -18.78 20.88
N SER A 454 34.90 -18.19 19.78
CA SER A 454 35.74 -18.90 18.81
C SER A 454 37.22 -18.74 19.18
N THR A 455 38.00 -19.78 18.96
CA THR A 455 39.44 -19.78 19.26
C THR A 455 40.21 -20.21 18.03
N TYR A 456 41.31 -19.50 17.74
CA TYR A 456 42.27 -19.98 16.75
C TYR A 456 43.61 -20.18 17.42
N SER A 457 44.32 -21.22 16.97
CA SER A 457 45.68 -21.52 17.36
C SER A 457 46.60 -21.15 16.22
N THR A 458 47.58 -20.28 16.45
CA THR A 458 48.64 -20.03 15.47
C THR A 458 49.62 -21.21 15.42
N PRO A 459 50.12 -21.60 14.23
CA PRO A 459 51.15 -22.64 14.13
C PRO A 459 52.45 -22.21 14.81
N LEU A 460 53.13 -23.17 15.44
CA LEU A 460 54.42 -22.99 16.11
C LEU A 460 55.50 -22.53 15.11
N ALA A 461 56.33 -21.57 15.51
CA ALA A 461 57.63 -21.37 14.87
C ALA A 461 58.53 -22.55 15.25
N ILE A 462 58.91 -23.37 14.27
CA ILE A 462 59.84 -24.47 14.43
C ILE A 462 61.25 -23.89 14.47
N ASN A 463 62.04 -24.22 15.49
CA ASN A 463 63.45 -23.84 15.52
C ASN A 463 64.18 -24.48 14.33
N THR A 464 65.30 -23.90 13.90
CA THR A 464 66.11 -24.44 12.80
C THR A 464 66.64 -25.87 13.03
N ASP A 465 66.57 -26.39 14.26
CA ASP A 465 66.92 -27.76 14.65
C ASP A 465 65.74 -28.74 14.72
N GLY A 466 64.53 -28.28 14.37
CA GLY A 466 63.31 -29.10 14.42
C GLY A 466 62.69 -29.26 15.82
N SER A 467 63.24 -28.61 16.86
CA SER A 467 62.69 -28.65 18.21
C SER A 467 61.54 -27.65 18.42
N PHE A 468 60.62 -27.99 19.33
CA PHE A 468 59.59 -27.07 19.83
C PHE A 468 60.06 -26.43 21.15
N ARG A 469 59.93 -25.11 21.27
CA ARG A 469 60.19 -24.40 22.53
C ARG A 469 59.16 -24.84 23.57
N THR A 470 59.59 -25.43 24.69
CA THR A 470 58.70 -25.96 25.74
C THR A 470 57.81 -24.85 26.32
N GLY A 471 56.49 -24.99 26.19
CA GLY A 471 55.55 -24.39 27.16
C GLY A 471 54.57 -23.31 26.71
N PHE A 472 54.46 -22.88 25.45
CA PHE A 472 53.47 -21.84 25.08
C PHE A 472 52.68 -22.16 23.81
N LYS A 473 51.41 -22.53 23.99
CA LYS A 473 50.36 -22.37 22.98
C LYS A 473 49.76 -20.97 23.17
N SER A 474 49.89 -20.08 22.19
CA SER A 474 49.11 -18.84 22.17
C SER A 474 47.73 -19.16 21.59
N SER A 475 46.73 -19.30 22.44
CA SER A 475 45.33 -19.37 22.02
C SER A 475 44.77 -17.95 22.09
N ALA A 476 44.29 -17.42 20.97
CA ALA A 476 43.63 -16.12 20.95
C ALA A 476 42.13 -16.32 20.71
N ASN A 477 41.31 -15.65 21.53
CA ASN A 477 39.86 -15.60 21.37
C ASN A 477 39.53 -14.58 20.28
N TYR A 478 38.65 -14.95 19.37
CA TYR A 478 38.11 -14.06 18.34
C TYR A 478 36.63 -14.39 18.14
N GLY A 479 35.85 -13.45 17.62
CA GLY A 479 34.43 -13.68 17.32
C GLY A 479 33.62 -14.12 18.54
N THR A 480 33.72 -13.38 19.64
CA THR A 480 32.91 -13.63 20.84
C THR A 480 31.51 -13.11 20.60
N GLN A 481 30.53 -14.02 20.60
CA GLN A 481 29.11 -13.67 20.61
C GLN A 481 28.59 -13.79 22.05
N THR A 482 28.16 -12.67 22.62
CA THR A 482 27.51 -12.63 23.93
C THR A 482 26.01 -12.44 23.73
N THR A 483 25.21 -13.40 24.18
CA THR A 483 23.75 -13.31 24.16
C THR A 483 23.26 -13.06 25.59
N LYS A 484 22.63 -11.91 25.83
CA LYS A 484 22.03 -11.57 27.12
C LYS A 484 20.52 -11.72 27.02
N LYS A 485 19.92 -12.49 27.93
CA LYS A 485 18.47 -12.56 28.11
C LYS A 485 18.10 -11.69 29.31
N ILE A 486 17.27 -10.69 29.07
CA ILE A 486 16.90 -9.64 30.02
C ILE A 486 15.40 -9.76 30.29
N ILE A 487 15.02 -10.07 31.52
CA ILE A 487 13.63 -10.14 31.97
C ILE A 487 13.36 -8.89 32.79
N VAL A 488 12.35 -8.12 32.41
CA VAL A 488 11.98 -6.86 33.05
C VAL A 488 10.47 -6.78 33.27
N ASP A 489 10.07 -6.06 34.30
CA ASP A 489 8.68 -5.93 34.71
C ASP A 489 8.27 -4.46 34.84
N THR A 490 7.02 -4.12 34.51
CA THR A 490 6.53 -2.73 34.53
C THR A 490 6.19 -2.23 35.93
N GLY A 491 5.96 -3.12 36.88
CA GLY A 491 5.12 -2.85 38.04
C GLY A 491 3.64 -2.68 37.64
N TRP A 492 2.80 -2.32 38.63
CA TRP A 492 1.38 -2.11 38.40
C TRP A 492 1.10 -0.83 37.62
N ILE A 493 0.61 -0.97 36.38
CA ILE A 493 0.25 0.11 35.47
C ILE A 493 -1.27 0.14 35.21
N ASN A 494 -1.80 1.29 34.80
CA ASN A 494 -3.22 1.43 34.48
C ASN A 494 -3.57 0.85 33.09
N GLN A 495 -4.87 0.63 32.85
CA GLN A 495 -5.41 0.15 31.57
C GLN A 495 -4.86 0.91 30.34
N ALA A 496 -4.83 2.25 30.38
CA ALA A 496 -4.41 3.03 29.22
C ALA A 496 -2.93 2.83 28.88
N THR A 497 -2.08 2.66 29.89
CA THR A 497 -0.65 2.34 29.70
C THR A 497 -0.49 0.90 29.24
N PHE A 498 -1.30 -0.03 29.74
CA PHE A 498 -1.34 -1.42 29.30
C PHE A 498 -1.70 -1.53 27.80
N ASP A 499 -2.80 -0.91 27.36
CA ASP A 499 -3.25 -0.98 25.96
C ASP A 499 -2.20 -0.41 25.00
N TRP A 500 -1.57 0.71 25.38
CA TRP A 500 -0.47 1.30 24.63
C TRP A 500 0.78 0.39 24.61
N LEU A 501 1.20 -0.15 25.75
CA LEU A 501 2.36 -1.04 25.80
C LEU A 501 2.12 -2.32 25.00
N MET A 502 0.89 -2.83 24.98
CA MET A 502 0.54 -3.98 24.17
C MET A 502 0.64 -3.70 22.67
N GLU A 503 0.30 -2.49 22.23
CA GLU A 503 0.58 -2.04 20.86
C GLU A 503 2.09 -2.07 20.58
N LEU A 504 2.91 -1.56 21.50
CA LEU A 504 4.37 -1.52 21.35
C LEU A 504 5.03 -2.89 21.32
N MET A 505 4.44 -3.93 21.94
CA MET A 505 4.96 -5.30 21.87
C MET A 505 4.94 -5.88 20.45
N SER A 506 4.21 -5.28 19.51
CA SER A 506 4.26 -5.65 18.09
C SER A 506 5.42 -5.01 17.31
N SER A 507 6.22 -4.16 17.96
CA SER A 507 7.33 -3.44 17.32
C SER A 507 8.49 -4.37 16.96
N ASN A 508 9.04 -4.18 15.76
CA ASN A 508 10.26 -4.87 15.32
C ASN A 508 11.54 -4.08 15.61
N LEU A 509 11.42 -2.80 15.95
CA LEU A 509 12.54 -1.90 16.25
C LEU A 509 12.48 -1.50 17.71
N ILE A 510 13.25 -2.21 18.53
CA ILE A 510 13.30 -2.02 19.98
C ILE A 510 14.76 -1.80 20.38
N TYR A 511 15.02 -0.77 21.17
CA TYR A 511 16.36 -0.45 21.64
C TYR A 511 16.34 -0.14 23.14
N SER A 512 17.35 -0.59 23.86
CA SER A 512 17.55 -0.14 25.25
C SER A 512 18.25 1.20 25.25
N TYR A 513 17.71 2.23 25.90
CA TYR A 513 18.45 3.48 26.16
C TYR A 513 19.09 3.51 27.55
N SER A 514 19.10 2.37 28.26
CA SER A 514 19.72 2.25 29.58
C SER A 514 21.26 2.27 29.54
N THR A 515 21.83 2.19 28.34
CA THR A 515 23.27 2.18 28.08
C THR A 515 23.60 3.16 26.97
N GLU A 516 24.79 3.76 26.98
CA GLU A 516 25.20 4.77 26.00
C GLU A 516 25.15 4.30 24.54
N ILE A 517 25.35 3.00 24.29
CA ILE A 517 25.42 2.40 22.93
C ILE A 517 24.03 2.16 22.32
N ASN A 518 22.95 2.35 23.10
CA ASN A 518 21.57 2.10 22.69
C ASN A 518 21.34 0.75 21.98
N ASN A 519 21.57 -0.35 22.69
CA ASN A 519 21.61 -1.68 22.08
C ASN A 519 20.24 -2.14 21.53
N TYR A 520 20.24 -2.73 20.33
CA TYR A 520 19.06 -3.39 19.77
C TYR A 520 18.60 -4.56 20.66
N LEU A 521 17.29 -4.68 20.84
CA LEU A 521 16.64 -5.72 21.60
C LEU A 521 15.69 -6.49 20.69
N LYS A 522 15.77 -7.82 20.74
CA LYS A 522 14.74 -8.69 20.17
C LYS A 522 13.74 -9.06 21.28
N LEU A 523 12.45 -8.79 21.05
CA LEU A 523 11.40 -9.31 21.92
C LEU A 523 11.32 -10.84 21.76
N ASP A 524 11.46 -11.57 22.87
CA ASP A 524 11.38 -13.03 22.89
C ASP A 524 9.96 -13.48 23.29
N ASN A 525 9.48 -12.97 24.43
CA ASN A 525 8.15 -13.26 24.95
C ASN A 525 7.73 -12.19 25.97
N PHE A 526 6.43 -12.11 26.27
CA PHE A 526 5.89 -11.33 27.38
C PHE A 526 4.70 -12.07 28.01
N LYS A 527 4.43 -11.80 29.29
CA LYS A 527 3.24 -12.26 30.01
C LYS A 527 2.70 -11.12 30.86
N TYR A 528 1.43 -11.19 31.25
CA TYR A 528 0.86 -10.17 32.12
C TYR A 528 -0.11 -10.74 33.14
N ASP A 529 -0.15 -10.07 34.29
CA ASP A 529 -1.10 -10.30 35.37
C ASP A 529 -2.07 -9.13 35.48
N LYS A 530 -3.31 -9.43 35.92
CA LYS A 530 -4.35 -8.43 36.16
C LYS A 530 -4.83 -8.56 37.60
N THR A 531 -4.98 -7.44 38.32
CA THR A 531 -5.54 -7.50 39.68
C THR A 531 -7.04 -7.81 39.64
N ASN A 532 -7.54 -8.46 40.68
CA ASN A 532 -8.95 -8.87 40.75
C ASN A 532 -9.93 -7.73 41.07
N GLN A 533 -9.46 -6.55 41.49
CA GLN A 533 -10.32 -5.47 41.98
C GLN A 533 -10.11 -4.11 41.31
N ASP A 534 -8.97 -3.87 40.67
CA ASP A 534 -8.67 -2.58 40.03
C ASP A 534 -8.12 -2.80 38.62
N GLY A 535 -8.39 -1.87 37.69
CA GLY A 535 -7.92 -1.87 36.30
C GLY A 535 -6.40 -1.66 36.15
N GLN A 536 -5.64 -2.39 36.97
CA GLN A 536 -4.20 -2.42 37.06
C GLN A 536 -3.68 -3.73 36.49
N TYR A 537 -2.58 -3.61 35.76
CA TYR A 537 -1.92 -4.69 35.05
C TYR A 537 -0.44 -4.67 35.40
N ASN A 538 0.20 -5.82 35.38
CA ASN A 538 1.64 -5.92 35.45
C ASN A 538 2.15 -6.74 34.28
N ILE A 539 3.15 -6.26 33.54
CA ILE A 539 3.67 -6.94 32.35
C ILE A 539 5.14 -7.28 32.59
N GLU A 540 5.45 -8.57 32.48
CA GLU A 540 6.82 -9.09 32.45
C GLU A 540 7.21 -9.35 30.99
N VAL A 541 8.35 -8.80 30.57
CA VAL A 541 8.85 -8.85 29.21
C VAL A 541 10.24 -9.44 29.18
N THR A 542 10.48 -10.34 28.25
CA THR A 542 11.78 -10.95 28.00
C THR A 542 12.36 -10.44 26.70
N PHE A 543 13.52 -9.79 26.79
CA PHE A 543 14.32 -9.34 25.66
C PHE A 543 15.57 -10.20 25.48
N ILE A 544 16.00 -10.38 24.24
CA ILE A 544 17.29 -10.94 23.86
C ILE A 544 18.14 -9.82 23.25
N GLN A 545 19.33 -9.63 23.80
CA GLN A 545 20.34 -8.72 23.29
C GLN A 545 21.55 -9.54 22.84
N THR A 546 21.97 -9.40 21.59
CA THR A 546 23.18 -10.06 21.07
C THR A 546 24.26 -9.01 20.83
N LEU A 547 25.43 -9.20 21.45
CA LEU A 547 26.62 -8.39 21.28
C LEU A 547 27.71 -9.21 20.62
N PHE A 548 28.41 -8.61 19.65
CA PHE A 548 29.57 -9.21 19.01
C PHE A 548 30.82 -8.45 19.42
N GLU A 549 31.81 -9.15 19.98
CA GLU A 549 33.07 -8.61 20.45
C GLU A 549 34.25 -9.30 19.74
N ASN A 550 35.31 -8.55 19.42
CA ASN A 550 36.52 -9.06 18.77
C ASN A 550 36.27 -9.79 17.43
N ASN A 551 35.32 -9.29 16.63
CA ASN A 551 35.13 -9.77 15.27
C ASN A 551 36.32 -9.34 14.40
N VAL A 552 37.06 -10.31 13.87
CA VAL A 552 37.99 -10.08 12.77
C VAL A 552 37.12 -9.98 11.52
N ALA A 553 37.10 -8.82 10.87
CA ALA A 553 36.53 -8.71 9.54
C ALA A 553 37.37 -9.59 8.60
N VAL A 554 36.74 -10.61 8.00
CA VAL A 554 37.35 -11.43 6.95
C VAL A 554 37.01 -10.82 5.61
#